data_AF-A0A150A011-F1
#
_entry.id   AF-A0A150A011-F1
#
_cell.length_a   1.000
_cell.length_b   1.000
_cell.length_c   1.000
_cell.angle_alpha   90.00
_cell.angle_beta   90.00
_cell.angle_gamma   90.00
#
_symmetry.space_group_name_H-M   'P 1'
#
loop_
_entity.id
_entity.type
_entity.pdbx_description
1 polymer ?
#
loop_
_entity_poly.entity_id
_entity_poly.type
_entity_poly.pdbx_seq_one_letter_code
_entity_poly.pdbx_strand_id
1 'polypeptide(L)'
;MTTAPPAAPPLPTDLETLLHRLRLPHIRRAAPDVLATARAQRWEPAEVLKALLTEEAAGRERSALATRRAAAAFPTGKTFDAWKPELSSIPAPTQQALRTLEWIERRENLVVCGPSGTGKTFFLEALGQHAVERGRKVLWFTLEDLGALIRRHRADDSVSGALTKLLRADLVVIDDIGLLPVAADAAEGLYRLVDAAYEKRALALSSNLHPAGFDELMPKTLATATVDRLMHHAHLCQTSGKSIRMSQALAGTGVDPLT
;
A
#
# COMPACT_ATOMS: atom_id res chain seq x y z
N MET A 1 -45.82 5.37 9.97
CA MET A 1 -45.05 6.63 10.02
C MET A 1 -43.94 6.44 11.05
N THR A 2 -42.73 6.12 10.60
CA THR A 2 -41.60 5.88 11.50
C THR A 2 -40.97 7.24 11.79
N THR A 3 -41.35 7.86 12.91
CA THR A 3 -40.76 9.12 13.37
C THR A 3 -39.29 8.88 13.71
N ALA A 4 -38.39 9.59 13.04
CA ALA A 4 -36.97 9.57 13.39
C ALA A 4 -36.81 9.93 14.88
N PRO A 5 -35.92 9.24 15.63
CA PRO A 5 -35.69 9.57 17.02
C PRO A 5 -35.28 11.05 17.15
N PRO A 6 -35.67 11.73 18.24
CA PRO A 6 -35.31 13.13 18.45
C PRO A 6 -33.79 13.29 18.46
N ALA A 7 -33.31 14.35 17.80
CA ALA A 7 -31.89 14.67 17.75
C ALA A 7 -31.33 14.89 19.17
N ALA A 8 -30.14 14.34 19.43
CA ALA A 8 -29.50 14.48 20.73
C ALA A 8 -29.17 15.94 21.06
N PRO A 9 -29.28 16.36 22.33
CA PRO A 9 -28.94 17.72 22.73
C PRO A 9 -27.46 18.03 22.49
N PRO A 10 -27.11 19.28 22.17
CA PRO A 10 -25.72 19.68 21.98
C PRO A 10 -24.92 19.55 23.28
N LEU A 11 -23.59 19.40 23.14
CA LEU A 11 -22.68 19.35 24.29
C LEU A 11 -22.60 20.71 24.99
N PRO A 12 -22.38 20.73 26.31
CA PRO A 12 -21.97 21.93 27.02
C PRO A 12 -20.71 22.57 26.39
N THR A 13 -20.69 23.90 26.29
CA THR A 13 -19.63 24.65 25.59
C THR A 13 -18.23 24.45 26.20
N ASP A 14 -18.15 24.31 27.52
CA ASP A 14 -16.93 24.02 28.27
C ASP A 14 -16.36 22.63 27.93
N LEU A 15 -17.23 21.62 27.87
CA LEU A 15 -16.86 20.27 27.42
C LEU A 15 -16.39 20.29 25.96
N GLU A 16 -17.11 20.97 25.07
CA GLU A 16 -16.70 21.06 23.66
C GLU A 16 -15.33 21.73 23.49
N THR A 17 -15.06 22.78 24.27
CA THR A 17 -13.77 23.47 24.31
C THR A 17 -12.64 22.53 24.76
N LEU A 18 -12.88 21.72 25.80
CA LEU A 18 -11.91 20.72 26.27
C LEU A 18 -11.64 19.65 25.21
N LEU A 19 -12.67 19.13 24.54
CA LEU A 19 -12.51 18.13 23.48
C LEU A 19 -11.72 18.68 22.29
N HIS A 20 -11.92 19.95 21.95
CA HIS A 20 -11.11 20.61 20.92
C HIS A 20 -9.64 20.74 21.35
N ARG A 21 -9.38 21.21 22.58
CA ARG A 21 -8.03 21.37 23.13
C ARG A 21 -7.26 20.05 23.19
N LEU A 22 -7.94 18.97 23.57
CA LEU A 22 -7.38 17.61 23.65
C LEU A 22 -7.32 16.91 22.28
N ARG A 23 -7.81 17.57 21.21
CA ARG A 23 -7.90 17.02 19.85
C ARG A 23 -8.65 15.68 19.82
N LEU A 24 -9.83 15.62 20.44
CA LEU A 24 -10.71 14.44 20.49
C LEU A 24 -11.91 14.60 19.53
N PRO A 25 -11.67 14.65 18.20
CA PRO A 25 -12.71 15.03 17.23
C PRO A 25 -13.82 13.97 17.12
N HIS A 26 -13.53 12.70 17.37
CA HIS A 26 -14.50 11.63 17.21
C HIS A 26 -15.42 11.55 18.43
N ILE A 27 -14.87 11.72 19.64
CA ILE A 27 -15.69 11.94 20.85
C ILE A 27 -16.57 13.16 20.67
N ARG A 28 -16.02 14.30 20.23
CA ARG A 28 -16.82 15.51 20.04
C ARG A 28 -18.02 15.29 19.11
N ARG A 29 -17.84 14.51 18.05
CA ARG A 29 -18.92 14.17 17.11
C ARG A 29 -19.93 13.18 17.69
N ALA A 30 -19.48 12.15 18.40
CA ALA A 30 -20.33 11.05 18.89
C ALA A 30 -20.98 11.33 20.26
N ALA A 31 -20.42 12.23 21.06
CA ALA A 31 -20.81 12.44 22.44
C ALA A 31 -22.28 12.88 22.62
N PRO A 32 -22.90 13.73 21.78
CA PRO A 32 -24.34 14.02 21.90
C PRO A 32 -25.19 12.75 21.95
N ASP A 33 -25.01 11.86 20.96
CA ASP A 33 -25.80 10.64 20.82
C ASP A 33 -25.48 9.62 21.91
N VAL A 34 -24.20 9.48 22.26
CA VAL A 34 -23.75 8.56 23.33
C VAL A 34 -24.29 9.00 24.69
N LEU A 35 -24.27 10.30 25.00
CA LEU A 35 -24.80 10.83 26.28
C LEU A 35 -26.32 10.73 26.34
N ALA A 36 -27.03 10.97 25.23
CA ALA A 36 -28.48 10.77 25.15
C ALA A 36 -28.85 9.29 25.39
N THR A 37 -28.12 8.38 24.75
CA THR A 37 -28.29 6.93 24.91
C THR A 37 -28.00 6.48 26.35
N ALA A 38 -26.88 6.94 26.91
CA ALA A 38 -26.48 6.63 28.27
C ALA A 38 -27.53 7.08 29.29
N ARG A 39 -28.13 8.27 29.10
CA ARG A 39 -29.20 8.76 29.97
C ARG A 39 -30.47 7.93 29.85
N ALA A 40 -30.87 7.56 28.64
CA ALA A 40 -32.06 6.75 28.40
C ALA A 40 -31.92 5.33 28.96
N GLN A 41 -30.73 4.74 28.83
CA GLN A 41 -30.43 3.38 29.25
C GLN A 41 -29.86 3.27 30.67
N ARG A 42 -29.65 4.41 31.35
CA ARG A 42 -29.06 4.48 32.70
C ARG A 42 -27.70 3.77 32.80
N TRP A 43 -26.82 4.06 31.86
CA TRP A 43 -25.44 3.55 31.88
C TRP A 43 -24.67 4.07 33.10
N GLU A 44 -23.77 3.23 33.62
CA GLU A 44 -22.83 3.64 34.65
C GLU A 44 -21.80 4.63 34.08
N PRO A 45 -21.26 5.57 34.89
CA PRO A 45 -20.28 6.56 34.40
C PRO A 45 -19.08 5.94 33.66
N ALA A 46 -18.61 4.78 34.14
CA ALA A 46 -17.52 4.05 33.51
C ALA A 46 -17.87 3.53 32.10
N GLU A 47 -19.13 3.14 31.88
CA GLU A 47 -19.61 2.67 30.57
C GLU A 47 -19.65 3.81 29.56
N VAL A 48 -20.08 5.00 29.99
CA VAL A 48 -20.05 6.21 29.15
C VAL A 48 -18.62 6.54 28.73
N LEU A 49 -17.68 6.57 29.68
CA LEU A 49 -16.27 6.83 29.38
C LEU A 49 -15.71 5.80 28.40
N LYS A 50 -16.00 4.51 28.63
CA LYS A 50 -15.56 3.42 27.75
C LYS A 50 -16.11 3.59 26.33
N ALA A 51 -17.40 3.90 26.17
CA ALA A 51 -18.02 4.09 24.86
C ALA A 51 -17.40 5.25 24.09
N LEU A 52 -17.23 6.41 24.74
CA LEU A 52 -16.60 7.58 24.12
C LEU A 52 -15.16 7.31 23.71
N LEU A 53 -14.35 6.72 24.60
CA LEU A 53 -12.95 6.41 24.30
C LEU A 53 -12.81 5.35 23.21
N THR A 54 -13.73 4.39 23.15
CA THR A 54 -13.78 3.38 22.08
C THR A 54 -14.05 4.05 20.73
N GLU A 55 -15.00 4.99 20.66
CA GLU A 55 -15.26 5.76 19.43
C GLU A 55 -14.07 6.63 19.02
N GLU A 56 -13.35 7.21 19.98
CA GLU A 56 -12.12 7.93 19.69
C GLU A 56 -11.05 7.04 19.07
N ALA A 57 -10.78 5.89 19.70
CA ALA A 57 -9.78 4.94 19.24
C ALA A 57 -10.13 4.45 17.82
N ALA A 58 -11.37 3.98 17.61
CA ALA A 58 -11.84 3.53 16.31
C ALA A 58 -11.81 4.64 15.25
N GLY A 59 -12.18 5.87 15.62
CA GLY A 59 -12.09 7.04 14.75
C GLY A 59 -10.65 7.35 14.31
N ARG A 60 -9.70 7.30 15.23
CA ARG A 60 -8.28 7.52 14.93
C ARG A 60 -7.70 6.42 14.06
N GLU A 61 -8.04 5.16 14.33
CA GLU A 61 -7.62 4.02 13.50
C GLU A 61 -8.13 4.17 12.06
N ARG A 62 -9.41 4.49 11.88
CA ARG A 62 -10.00 4.77 10.57
C ARG A 62 -9.29 5.92 9.85
N SER A 63 -9.00 7.01 10.57
CA SER A 63 -8.32 8.19 10.02
C SER A 63 -6.86 7.90 9.64
N ALA A 64 -6.14 7.13 10.47
CA ALA A 64 -4.78 6.69 10.20
C ALA A 64 -4.72 5.74 9.01
N LEU A 65 -5.67 4.80 8.90
CA LEU A 65 -5.80 3.90 7.76
C LEU A 65 -6.06 4.69 6.47
N ALA A 66 -7.03 5.60 6.48
CA ALA A 66 -7.34 6.45 5.32
C ALA A 66 -6.12 7.27 4.88
N THR A 67 -5.39 7.86 5.84
CA THR A 67 -4.17 8.61 5.57
C THR A 67 -3.09 7.73 4.93
N ARG A 68 -2.85 6.52 5.45
CA ARG A 68 -1.87 5.58 4.88
C ARG A 68 -2.29 5.11 3.48
N ARG A 69 -3.56 4.78 3.27
CA ARG A 69 -4.09 4.39 1.95
C ARG A 69 -3.91 5.49 0.92
N ALA A 70 -4.23 6.74 1.27
CA ALA A 70 -4.05 7.88 0.40
C ALA A 70 -2.56 8.12 0.09
N ALA A 71 -1.69 8.04 1.09
CA ALA A 71 -0.25 8.24 0.92
C ALA A 71 0.41 7.14 0.06
N ALA A 72 -0.12 5.91 0.07
CA ALA A 72 0.41 4.82 -0.73
C ALA A 72 0.21 5.01 -2.23
N ALA A 73 -0.79 5.80 -2.64
CA ALA A 73 -1.07 6.12 -4.05
C ALA A 73 -1.22 4.89 -4.96
N PHE A 74 -1.90 3.84 -4.46
CA PHE A 74 -2.18 2.63 -5.24
C PHE A 74 -2.96 2.94 -6.52
N PRO A 75 -2.65 2.30 -7.65
CA PRO A 75 -3.17 2.68 -8.96
C PRO A 75 -4.66 2.36 -9.16
N THR A 76 -5.16 1.23 -8.62
CA THR A 76 -6.51 0.74 -8.95
C THR A 76 -7.33 0.22 -7.75
N GLY A 77 -6.75 0.17 -6.55
CA GLY A 77 -7.40 -0.27 -5.32
C GLY A 77 -7.61 -1.78 -5.21
N LYS A 78 -6.86 -2.63 -5.94
CA LYS A 78 -7.05 -4.10 -5.86
C LYS A 78 -6.70 -4.63 -4.48
N THR A 79 -7.61 -5.44 -3.92
CA THR A 79 -7.43 -6.16 -2.66
C THR A 79 -7.42 -7.66 -2.90
N PHE A 80 -7.10 -8.43 -1.86
CA PHE A 80 -7.18 -9.88 -1.93
C PHE A 80 -8.62 -10.42 -2.04
N ASP A 81 -9.66 -9.61 -1.82
CA ASP A 81 -11.06 -10.02 -2.02
C ASP A 81 -11.36 -10.30 -3.49
N ALA A 82 -10.72 -9.54 -4.39
CA ALA A 82 -10.86 -9.72 -5.84
C ALA A 82 -9.78 -10.64 -6.44
N TRP A 83 -8.83 -11.11 -5.63
CA TRP A 83 -7.77 -12.02 -6.06
C TRP A 83 -8.30 -13.46 -6.11
N LYS A 84 -8.02 -14.16 -7.22
CA LYS A 84 -8.34 -15.58 -7.39
C LYS A 84 -7.04 -16.40 -7.37
N PRO A 85 -6.65 -16.99 -6.21
CA PRO A 85 -5.39 -17.70 -6.05
C PRO A 85 -5.12 -18.78 -7.10
N GLU A 86 -6.17 -19.47 -7.52
CA GLU A 86 -6.15 -20.57 -8.48
C GLU A 86 -5.84 -20.15 -9.93
N LEU A 87 -6.02 -18.87 -10.26
CA LEU A 87 -5.67 -18.33 -11.59
C LEU A 87 -4.19 -17.93 -11.69
N SER A 88 -3.51 -17.80 -10.56
CA SER A 88 -2.10 -17.42 -10.51
C SER A 88 -1.20 -18.65 -10.57
N SER A 89 -0.09 -18.55 -11.29
CA SER A 89 0.95 -19.57 -11.26
C SER A 89 1.84 -19.50 -10.01
N ILE A 90 1.68 -18.48 -9.15
CA ILE A 90 2.38 -18.41 -7.87
C ILE A 90 1.80 -19.51 -6.97
N PRO A 91 2.61 -20.42 -6.41
CA PRO A 91 2.10 -21.51 -5.58
C PRO A 91 1.30 -20.99 -4.38
N ALA A 92 0.17 -21.64 -4.07
CA ALA A 92 -0.70 -21.24 -2.96
C ALA A 92 0.04 -21.12 -1.60
N PRO A 93 0.97 -22.03 -1.23
CA PRO A 93 1.77 -21.86 -0.01
C PRO A 93 2.62 -20.58 -0.03
N THR A 94 3.21 -20.23 -1.16
CA THR A 94 3.98 -18.98 -1.34
C THR A 94 3.08 -17.76 -1.20
N GLN A 95 1.87 -17.79 -1.79
CA GLN A 95 0.90 -16.71 -1.62
C GLN A 95 0.51 -16.52 -0.15
N GLN A 96 0.28 -17.62 0.59
CA GLN A 96 -0.04 -17.58 2.02
C GLN A 96 1.13 -17.06 2.87
N ALA A 97 2.36 -17.50 2.59
CA ALA A 97 3.55 -17.03 3.27
C ALA A 97 3.78 -15.53 3.06
N LEU A 98 3.59 -15.01 1.85
CA LEU A 98 3.73 -13.58 1.58
C LEU A 98 2.65 -12.75 2.28
N ARG A 99 1.42 -13.28 2.42
CA ARG A 99 0.31 -12.64 3.13
C ARG A 99 0.55 -12.48 4.64
N THR A 100 1.50 -13.20 5.24
CA THR A 100 1.85 -12.98 6.66
C THR A 100 2.55 -11.64 6.88
N LEU A 101 3.15 -11.06 5.81
CA LEU A 101 3.93 -9.82 5.83
C LEU A 101 5.21 -9.87 6.69
N GLU A 102 5.56 -11.02 7.26
CA GLU A 102 6.78 -11.18 8.07
C GLU A 102 8.05 -10.82 7.28
N TRP A 103 8.05 -11.08 5.97
CA TRP A 103 9.15 -10.72 5.07
C TRP A 103 9.44 -9.21 5.07
N ILE A 104 8.41 -8.36 5.26
CA ILE A 104 8.58 -6.90 5.40
C ILE A 104 9.36 -6.58 6.69
N GLU A 105 9.02 -7.26 7.79
CA GLU A 105 9.67 -7.06 9.09
C GLU A 105 11.13 -7.53 9.07
N ARG A 106 11.38 -8.64 8.36
CA ARG A 106 12.72 -9.18 8.10
C ARG A 106 13.51 -8.37 7.07
N ARG A 107 12.91 -7.33 6.47
CA ARG A 107 13.51 -6.47 5.43
C ARG A 107 13.95 -7.24 4.19
N GLU A 108 13.22 -8.32 3.90
CA GLU A 108 13.42 -9.10 2.68
C GLU A 108 12.72 -8.39 1.52
N ASN A 109 13.24 -8.54 0.31
CA ASN A 109 12.62 -8.03 -0.90
C ASN A 109 11.66 -9.06 -1.49
N LEU A 110 10.73 -8.58 -2.32
CA LEU A 110 9.85 -9.42 -3.12
C LEU A 110 9.99 -9.01 -4.59
N VAL A 111 10.32 -9.95 -5.47
CA VAL A 111 10.30 -9.73 -6.91
C VAL A 111 9.26 -10.64 -7.53
N VAL A 112 8.26 -10.06 -8.20
CA VAL A 112 7.27 -10.80 -8.99
C VAL A 112 7.55 -10.52 -10.46
N CYS A 113 8.05 -11.51 -11.19
CA CYS A 113 8.43 -11.36 -12.59
C CYS A 113 7.65 -12.28 -13.53
N GLY A 114 7.68 -12.01 -14.84
CA GLY A 114 7.06 -12.88 -15.86
C GLY A 114 6.20 -12.11 -16.87
N PRO A 115 5.49 -12.82 -17.78
CA PRO A 115 4.76 -12.20 -18.89
C PRO A 115 3.69 -11.17 -18.47
N SER A 116 3.30 -10.30 -19.40
CA SER A 116 2.22 -9.34 -19.13
C SER A 116 0.87 -10.04 -18.92
N GLY A 117 0.09 -9.55 -17.96
CA GLY A 117 -1.25 -10.07 -17.67
C GLY A 117 -1.31 -11.32 -16.79
N THR A 118 -0.20 -11.76 -16.20
CA THR A 118 -0.17 -12.90 -15.26
C THR A 118 -0.51 -12.54 -13.80
N GLY A 119 -0.89 -11.29 -13.53
CA GLY A 119 -1.36 -10.86 -12.20
C GLY A 119 -0.30 -10.25 -11.27
N LYS A 120 0.90 -9.91 -11.77
CA LYS A 120 2.01 -9.35 -10.97
C LYS A 120 1.63 -8.07 -10.21
N THR A 121 1.21 -7.03 -10.94
CA THR A 121 0.76 -5.74 -10.39
C THR A 121 -0.40 -5.92 -9.41
N PHE A 122 -1.40 -6.73 -9.79
CA PHE A 122 -2.54 -7.02 -8.93
C PHE A 122 -2.06 -7.60 -7.60
N PHE A 123 -1.22 -8.62 -7.65
CA PHE A 123 -0.75 -9.31 -6.45
C PHE A 123 0.02 -8.37 -5.52
N LEU A 124 0.91 -7.54 -6.06
CA LEU A 124 1.63 -6.55 -5.27
C LEU A 124 0.72 -5.46 -4.70
N GLU A 125 -0.26 -5.00 -5.46
CA GLU A 125 -1.23 -4.01 -4.99
C GLU A 125 -2.08 -4.57 -3.85
N ALA A 126 -2.59 -5.79 -4.00
CA ALA A 126 -3.34 -6.48 -2.97
C ALA A 126 -2.51 -6.72 -1.70
N LEU A 127 -1.23 -7.09 -1.87
CA LEU A 127 -0.29 -7.25 -0.76
C LEU A 127 0.01 -5.91 -0.06
N GLY A 128 0.18 -4.84 -0.82
CA GLY A 128 0.38 -3.49 -0.30
C GLY A 128 -0.84 -2.97 0.45
N GLN A 129 -2.05 -3.17 -0.08
CA GLN A 129 -3.30 -2.83 0.60
C GLN A 129 -3.42 -3.60 1.92
N HIS A 130 -3.10 -4.91 1.90
CA HIS A 130 -3.09 -5.73 3.11
C HIS A 130 -2.09 -5.21 4.15
N ALA A 131 -0.90 -4.78 3.71
CA ALA A 131 0.10 -4.17 4.60
C ALA A 131 -0.41 -2.86 5.22
N VAL A 132 -1.08 -2.01 4.44
CA VAL A 132 -1.68 -0.76 4.94
C VAL A 132 -2.78 -1.03 5.98
N GLU A 133 -3.61 -2.05 5.75
CA GLU A 133 -4.62 -2.52 6.70
C GLU A 133 -3.99 -3.03 8.01
N ARG A 134 -2.83 -3.67 7.93
CA ARG A 134 -2.02 -4.08 9.09
C ARG A 134 -1.18 -2.95 9.69
N GLY A 135 -1.46 -1.70 9.32
CA GLY A 135 -0.86 -0.51 9.92
C GLY A 135 0.47 -0.07 9.34
N ARG A 136 0.99 -0.77 8.31
CA ARG A 136 2.27 -0.46 7.65
C ARG A 136 2.13 0.73 6.70
N LYS A 137 3.18 1.54 6.61
CA LYS A 137 3.28 2.61 5.60
C LYS A 137 3.83 2.01 4.31
N VAL A 138 3.05 2.10 3.24
CA VAL A 138 3.45 1.62 1.91
C VAL A 138 3.54 2.83 0.99
N LEU A 139 4.48 2.80 0.05
CA LEU A 139 4.53 3.73 -1.09
C LEU A 139 4.54 2.93 -2.38
N TRP A 140 3.82 3.42 -3.38
CA TRP A 140 3.78 2.85 -4.72
C TRP A 140 4.42 3.80 -5.73
N PHE A 141 5.28 3.27 -6.58
CA PHE A 141 5.92 3.99 -7.67
C PHE A 141 5.91 3.13 -8.93
N THR A 142 5.82 3.77 -10.08
CA THR A 142 6.29 3.19 -11.35
C THR A 142 7.80 3.44 -11.49
N LEU A 143 8.43 2.76 -12.44
CA LEU A 143 9.83 3.02 -12.76
C LEU A 143 10.02 4.46 -13.29
N GLU A 144 9.05 4.97 -14.06
CA GLU A 144 9.01 6.34 -14.56
C GLU A 144 8.95 7.38 -13.43
N ASP A 145 8.20 7.11 -12.37
CA ASP A 145 8.12 8.00 -11.19
C ASP A 145 9.48 8.16 -10.52
N LEU A 146 10.27 7.08 -10.45
CA LEU A 146 11.65 7.16 -9.93
C LEU A 146 12.50 8.04 -10.84
N GLY A 147 12.39 7.90 -12.15
CA GLY A 147 13.10 8.78 -13.09
C GLY A 147 12.71 10.25 -12.94
N ALA A 148 11.41 10.53 -12.75
CA ALA A 148 10.92 11.88 -12.48
C ALA A 148 11.45 12.45 -11.16
N LEU A 149 11.52 11.61 -10.12
CA LEU A 149 12.11 11.97 -8.82
C LEU A 149 13.59 12.34 -8.97
N ILE A 150 14.38 11.52 -9.68
CA ILE A 150 15.79 11.81 -9.94
C ILE A 150 15.93 13.15 -10.66
N ARG A 151 15.20 13.39 -11.75
CA ARG A 151 15.26 14.66 -12.49
C ARG A 151 14.94 15.86 -11.62
N ARG A 152 13.87 15.78 -10.81
CA ARG A 152 13.42 16.86 -9.94
C ARG A 152 14.49 17.27 -8.93
N HIS A 153 15.18 16.29 -8.35
CA HIS A 153 16.13 16.51 -7.25
C HIS A 153 17.59 16.58 -7.71
N ARG A 154 17.85 16.47 -9.02
CA ARG A 154 19.21 16.54 -9.58
C ARG A 154 19.76 17.97 -9.55
N ALA A 155 18.92 18.96 -9.84
CA ALA A 155 19.35 20.36 -9.95
C ALA A 155 19.77 20.99 -8.62
N ASP A 156 19.23 20.50 -7.50
CA ASP A 156 19.49 20.99 -6.14
C ASP A 156 20.32 20.01 -5.29
N ASP A 157 20.92 19.00 -5.93
CA ASP A 157 21.75 17.94 -5.30
C ASP A 157 21.06 17.23 -4.11
N SER A 158 19.73 17.10 -4.17
CA SER A 158 18.92 16.59 -3.05
C SER A 158 18.40 15.16 -3.26
N VAL A 159 18.85 14.47 -4.32
CA VAL A 159 18.44 13.10 -4.68
C VAL A 159 18.52 12.13 -3.49
N SER A 160 19.67 12.10 -2.81
CA SER A 160 19.90 11.20 -1.68
C SER A 160 18.93 11.46 -0.52
N GLY A 161 18.61 12.73 -0.27
CA GLY A 161 17.62 13.12 0.74
C GLY A 161 16.20 12.73 0.35
N ALA A 162 15.84 12.86 -0.93
CA ALA A 162 14.55 12.42 -1.46
C ALA A 162 14.37 10.90 -1.32
N LEU A 163 15.36 10.10 -1.72
CA LEU A 163 15.33 8.64 -1.57
C LEU A 163 15.26 8.20 -0.10
N THR A 164 16.03 8.84 0.78
CA THR A 164 15.98 8.55 2.23
C THR A 164 14.60 8.81 2.83
N LYS A 165 13.84 9.79 2.31
CA LYS A 165 12.45 10.02 2.74
C LYS A 165 11.54 8.87 2.33
N LEU A 166 11.74 8.24 1.17
CA LEU A 166 10.96 7.08 0.73
C LEU A 166 11.16 5.90 1.70
N LEU A 167 12.37 5.71 2.22
CA LEU A 167 12.70 4.64 3.17
C LEU A 167 12.09 4.80 4.56
N ARG A 168 11.35 5.90 4.82
CA ARG A 168 10.49 6.02 6.00
C ARG A 168 9.23 5.16 5.91
N ALA A 169 8.88 4.71 4.71
CA ALA A 169 7.89 3.67 4.53
C ALA A 169 8.41 2.32 5.08
N ASP A 170 7.49 1.44 5.43
CA ASP A 170 7.81 0.06 5.79
C ASP A 170 8.03 -0.79 4.54
N LEU A 171 7.33 -0.46 3.44
CA LEU A 171 7.45 -1.11 2.14
C LEU A 171 7.42 -0.05 1.02
N VAL A 172 8.32 -0.17 0.05
CA VAL A 172 8.27 0.59 -1.21
C VAL A 172 8.05 -0.38 -2.37
N VAL A 173 6.99 -0.15 -3.14
CA VAL A 173 6.64 -0.95 -4.32
C VAL A 173 7.05 -0.20 -5.59
N ILE A 174 7.73 -0.90 -6.50
CA ILE A 174 8.09 -0.42 -7.84
C ILE A 174 7.42 -1.34 -8.87
N ASP A 175 6.46 -0.80 -9.61
CA ASP A 175 5.66 -1.55 -10.57
C ASP A 175 6.07 -1.29 -12.03
N ASP A 176 5.72 -2.26 -12.89
CA ASP A 176 5.81 -2.22 -14.36
C ASP A 176 7.21 -2.06 -14.94
N ILE A 177 8.20 -2.76 -14.37
CA ILE A 177 9.57 -2.76 -14.88
C ILE A 177 9.66 -3.56 -16.18
N GLY A 178 10.36 -3.02 -17.18
CA GLY A 178 10.76 -3.75 -18.39
C GLY A 178 9.67 -3.94 -19.44
N LEU A 179 8.61 -3.13 -19.43
CA LEU A 179 7.65 -3.07 -20.55
C LEU A 179 8.09 -2.12 -21.67
N LEU A 180 8.70 -1.00 -21.30
CA LEU A 180 9.14 0.07 -22.20
C LEU A 180 10.65 0.28 -22.07
N PRO A 181 11.29 0.90 -23.09
CA PRO A 181 12.67 1.35 -22.96
C PRO A 181 12.83 2.27 -21.73
N VAL A 182 13.77 1.90 -20.86
CA VAL A 182 13.98 2.61 -19.60
C VAL A 182 14.90 3.82 -19.82
N ALA A 183 14.43 4.99 -19.39
CA ALA A 183 15.25 6.20 -19.39
C ALA A 183 16.40 6.09 -18.36
N ALA A 184 17.56 6.69 -18.65
CA ALA A 184 18.74 6.63 -17.78
C ALA A 184 18.46 7.08 -16.34
N ASP A 185 17.65 8.13 -16.14
CA ASP A 185 17.25 8.59 -14.81
C ASP A 185 16.42 7.55 -14.04
N ALA A 186 15.58 6.78 -14.74
CA ALA A 186 14.72 5.79 -14.14
C ALA A 186 15.52 4.55 -13.70
N ALA A 187 16.46 4.11 -14.56
CA ALA A 187 17.45 3.10 -14.21
C ALA A 187 18.34 3.52 -13.02
N GLU A 188 18.83 4.76 -13.02
CA GLU A 188 19.59 5.33 -11.91
C GLU A 188 18.75 5.38 -10.62
N GLY A 189 17.48 5.80 -10.74
CA GLY A 189 16.54 5.84 -9.62
C GLY A 189 16.32 4.47 -8.99
N LEU A 190 16.15 3.43 -9.80
CA LEU A 190 16.02 2.06 -9.33
C LEU A 190 17.29 1.59 -8.61
N TYR A 191 18.47 1.76 -9.21
CA TYR A 191 19.74 1.38 -8.58
C TYR A 191 19.92 2.09 -7.23
N ARG A 192 19.76 3.42 -7.19
CA ARG A 192 19.96 4.20 -5.95
C ARG A 192 18.93 3.84 -4.88
N LEU A 193 17.69 3.54 -5.25
CA LEU A 193 16.68 3.10 -4.29
C LEU A 193 17.05 1.72 -3.70
N VAL A 194 17.45 0.76 -4.54
CA VAL A 194 17.90 -0.56 -4.10
C VAL A 194 19.13 -0.45 -3.19
N ASP A 195 20.13 0.34 -3.58
CA ASP A 195 21.33 0.57 -2.77
C ASP A 195 21.00 1.23 -1.42
N ALA A 196 20.13 2.24 -1.41
CA ALA A 196 19.73 2.90 -0.18
C ALA A 196 18.89 2.01 0.74
N ALA A 197 18.06 1.12 0.18
CA ALA A 197 17.18 0.21 0.92
C ALA A 197 17.90 -1.05 1.45
N TYR A 198 19.03 -1.43 0.85
CA TYR A 198 19.78 -2.64 1.17
C TYR A 198 19.99 -2.80 2.69
N GLU A 199 19.57 -3.96 3.23
CA GLU A 199 19.56 -4.33 4.66
C GLU A 199 18.77 -3.40 5.61
N LYS A 200 18.06 -2.40 5.06
CA LYS A 200 17.35 -1.37 5.85
C LYS A 200 15.84 -1.44 5.67
N ARG A 201 15.34 -1.72 4.47
CA ARG A 201 13.91 -1.70 4.09
C ARG A 201 13.58 -2.75 3.03
N ALA A 202 12.36 -3.29 3.14
CA ALA A 202 11.80 -4.20 2.15
C ALA A 202 11.35 -3.43 0.91
N LEU A 203 11.69 -3.97 -0.27
CA LEU A 203 11.20 -3.53 -1.57
C LEU A 203 10.32 -4.61 -2.19
N ALA A 204 9.28 -4.21 -2.93
CA ALA A 204 8.53 -5.12 -3.79
C ALA A 204 8.59 -4.64 -5.24
N LEU A 205 8.99 -5.49 -6.18
CA LEU A 205 9.14 -5.15 -7.58
C LEU A 205 8.24 -6.02 -8.45
N SER A 206 7.56 -5.41 -9.42
CA SER A 206 6.93 -6.14 -10.53
C SER A 206 7.73 -5.89 -11.82
N SER A 207 7.98 -6.96 -12.58
CA SER A 207 8.82 -6.87 -13.78
C SER A 207 8.39 -7.83 -14.88
N ASN A 208 8.44 -7.38 -16.13
CA ASN A 208 8.29 -8.26 -17.29
C ASN A 208 9.59 -9.02 -17.60
N LEU A 209 10.73 -8.56 -17.06
CA LEU A 209 12.03 -9.23 -17.14
C LEU A 209 12.34 -10.00 -15.86
N HIS A 210 13.01 -11.13 -15.99
CA HIS A 210 13.65 -11.77 -14.85
C HIS A 210 14.81 -10.88 -14.35
N PRO A 211 15.14 -10.82 -13.04
CA PRO A 211 16.26 -10.02 -12.53
C PRO A 211 17.59 -10.21 -13.28
N ALA A 212 17.84 -11.43 -13.76
CA ALA A 212 19.02 -11.75 -14.59
C ALA A 212 19.12 -10.96 -15.91
N GLY A 213 18.00 -10.39 -16.41
CA GLY A 213 17.95 -9.55 -17.61
C GLY A 213 17.89 -8.05 -17.32
N PHE A 214 18.24 -7.61 -16.11
CA PHE A 214 18.25 -6.17 -15.77
C PHE A 214 19.32 -5.38 -16.53
N ASP A 215 20.28 -6.05 -17.19
CA ASP A 215 21.22 -5.43 -18.11
C ASP A 215 20.58 -4.91 -19.41
N GLU A 216 19.33 -5.31 -19.70
CA GLU A 216 18.50 -4.68 -20.73
C GLU A 216 17.98 -3.30 -20.31
N LEU A 217 17.93 -3.01 -19.00
CA LEU A 217 17.37 -1.78 -18.43
C LEU A 217 18.45 -0.74 -18.11
N MET A 218 19.68 -1.18 -17.83
CA MET A 218 20.77 -0.34 -17.35
C MET A 218 22.13 -0.95 -17.71
N PRO A 219 23.23 -0.16 -17.67
CA PRO A 219 24.56 -0.69 -17.95
C PRO A 219 24.89 -1.92 -17.10
N LYS A 220 25.52 -2.93 -17.69
CA LYS A 220 25.77 -4.25 -17.08
C LYS A 220 26.36 -4.19 -15.67
N THR A 221 27.29 -3.26 -15.41
CA THR A 221 27.90 -3.07 -14.09
C THR A 221 26.88 -2.63 -13.03
N LEU A 222 26.00 -1.69 -13.37
CA LEU A 222 24.89 -1.24 -12.52
C LEU A 222 23.84 -2.34 -12.35
N ALA A 223 23.53 -3.08 -13.40
CA ALA A 223 22.58 -4.19 -13.35
C ALA A 223 23.04 -5.26 -12.36
N THR A 224 24.30 -5.72 -12.48
CA THR A 224 24.90 -6.70 -11.56
C THR A 224 24.84 -6.20 -10.12
N ALA A 225 25.25 -4.95 -9.87
CA ALA A 225 25.24 -4.36 -8.53
C ALA A 225 23.83 -4.20 -7.94
N THR A 226 22.84 -3.89 -8.78
CA THR A 226 21.42 -3.78 -8.41
C THR A 226 20.86 -5.14 -8.04
N VAL A 227 21.05 -6.14 -8.92
CA VAL A 227 20.51 -7.49 -8.73
C VAL A 227 21.14 -8.17 -7.53
N ASP A 228 22.45 -8.02 -7.32
CA ASP A 228 23.17 -8.57 -6.16
C ASP A 228 22.54 -8.10 -4.84
N ARG A 229 22.37 -6.79 -4.65
CA ARG A 229 21.74 -6.22 -3.45
C ARG A 229 20.25 -6.54 -3.35
N LEU A 230 19.52 -6.47 -4.47
CA LEU A 230 18.09 -6.73 -4.50
C LEU A 230 17.79 -8.19 -4.12
N MET A 231 18.61 -9.14 -4.60
CA MET A 231 18.33 -10.57 -4.51
C MET A 231 19.01 -11.28 -3.33
N HIS A 232 19.97 -10.64 -2.64
CA HIS A 232 20.66 -11.26 -1.50
C HIS A 232 19.68 -11.73 -0.40
N HIS A 233 18.67 -10.92 -0.10
CA HIS A 233 17.57 -11.27 0.81
C HIS A 233 16.24 -11.04 0.10
N ALA A 234 15.80 -12.00 -0.73
CA ALA A 234 14.59 -11.83 -1.54
C ALA A 234 13.77 -13.10 -1.73
N HIS A 235 12.48 -12.89 -1.95
CA HIS A 235 11.55 -13.87 -2.48
C HIS A 235 11.35 -13.59 -3.97
N LEU A 236 11.62 -14.59 -4.82
CA LEU A 236 11.38 -14.50 -6.25
C LEU A 236 10.14 -15.31 -6.64
N CYS A 237 9.13 -14.63 -7.16
CA CYS A 237 7.91 -15.24 -7.70
C CYS A 237 7.90 -15.07 -9.23
N GLN A 238 8.34 -16.10 -9.95
CA GLN A 238 8.23 -16.11 -11.41
C GLN A 238 6.85 -16.61 -11.84
N THR A 239 6.10 -15.71 -12.45
CA THR A 239 4.79 -15.99 -13.03
C THR A 239 4.91 -16.54 -14.45
N SER A 240 3.96 -17.36 -14.86
CA SER A 240 3.90 -17.99 -16.18
C SER A 240 2.46 -18.14 -16.65
N GLY A 241 2.29 -18.57 -17.91
CA GLY A 241 0.97 -18.82 -18.50
C GLY A 241 0.40 -17.67 -19.33
N LYS A 242 -0.86 -17.82 -19.73
CA LYS A 242 -1.58 -16.85 -20.56
C LYS A 242 -2.03 -15.64 -19.72
N SER A 243 -2.25 -14.51 -20.39
CA SER A 243 -2.82 -13.32 -19.77
C SER A 243 -4.21 -13.64 -19.18
N ILE A 244 -4.36 -13.44 -17.87
CA ILE A 244 -5.63 -13.60 -17.15
C ILE A 244 -6.65 -12.59 -17.69
N ARG A 245 -6.20 -11.34 -17.93
CA ARG A 245 -7.03 -10.27 -18.52
C ARG A 245 -7.60 -10.67 -19.88
N MET A 246 -6.75 -11.23 -20.74
CA MET A 246 -7.19 -11.70 -22.07
C MET A 246 -8.14 -12.90 -21.96
N SER A 247 -7.87 -13.80 -21.02
CA SER A 247 -8.72 -14.98 -20.79
C SER A 247 -10.12 -14.56 -20.29
N GLN A 248 -10.21 -13.54 -19.44
CA GLN A 248 -11.47 -12.94 -19.00
C GLN A 248 -12.21 -12.27 -20.16
N ALA A 249 -11.50 -11.47 -20.97
CA ALA A 249 -12.07 -10.80 -22.14
C ALA A 249 -12.66 -11.79 -23.15
N LEU A 250 -11.94 -12.89 -23.44
CA LEU A 250 -12.42 -13.96 -24.33
C LEU A 250 -13.63 -14.72 -23.75
N ALA A 251 -13.76 -14.78 -22.42
CA ALA A 251 -14.90 -15.36 -21.73
C ALA A 251 -16.07 -14.37 -21.54
N GLY A 252 -16.02 -13.18 -22.16
CA GLY A 252 -17.05 -12.14 -22.03
C GLY A 252 -17.10 -11.46 -20.66
N THR A 253 -16.08 -11.65 -19.82
CA THR A 253 -15.99 -11.00 -18.50
C THR A 253 -15.14 -9.73 -18.62
N GLY A 254 -15.73 -8.56 -18.39
CA GLY A 254 -15.03 -7.26 -18.48
C GLY A 254 -14.92 -6.69 -19.89
N VAL A 255 -15.67 -7.25 -20.84
CA VAL A 255 -15.89 -6.68 -22.18
C VAL A 255 -17.38 -6.52 -22.36
N ASP A 256 -17.88 -5.30 -22.19
CA ASP A 256 -19.28 -4.99 -22.43
C ASP A 256 -19.42 -4.46 -23.87
N PRO A 257 -20.25 -5.09 -24.72
CA PRO A 257 -20.53 -4.55 -26.03
C PRO A 257 -21.24 -3.19 -25.87
N LEU A 258 -20.78 -2.19 -26.61
CA LEU A 258 -21.53 -0.94 -26.77
C LEU A 258 -22.83 -1.26 -27.52
N THR A 259 -23.93 -1.31 -26.79
CA THR A 259 -25.31 -1.32 -27.31
C THR A 259 -26.00 -0.03 -26.95
#